data_AF-A0AAW5AGH7-F1
#
_entry.id   AF-A0AAW5AGH7-F1
#
_cell.length_a   1.000
_cell.length_b   1.000
_cell.length_c   1.000
_cell.angle_alpha   90.00
_cell.angle_beta   90.00
_cell.angle_gamma   90.00
#
_symmetry.space_group_name_H-M   'P 1'
#
loop_
_entity.id
_entity.type
_entity.pdbx_description
1 polymer ?
#
loop_
_entity_poly.entity_id
_entity_poly.type
_entity_poly.pdbx_seq_one_letter_code
_entity_poly.pdbx_strand_id
1 'polypeptide(L)'
;MSGACFLSDRSRILEQSLNSSAYHSFGAPMPSVTPHILIEESKKIGQQSASQTLKAIARAYPWKLFGTLSLVALENALLLAYPLFAGFAVDSILRGDAGSALIYAAVVMAFWVVGAARRALDTRTFTRIYADLAVPVILNQRLQNHSTSKAAARVVLARDFVDFFEKHVPVIATALVSIVGAAVMLLVIEPWVGLACFAALVLCITLLPRFARRNEQLHKRLNNRLEKEIGLVEKVSAQTLRRHYQLLSRLRIWLSDREAAAFLFIGTLAALLFVVAISQLALSPAVKAGHVYAVMTYLWTFVSSLDEAPGMVDQLARLKDIGKRVDPGLGDRTEA
;
A
#
# COMPACT_ATOMS: atom_id res chain seq x y z
N MET A 1 -19.98 1.22 10.05
CA MET A 1 -21.24 1.72 9.45
C MET A 1 -21.10 1.64 7.93
N SER A 2 -22.08 1.00 7.28
CA SER A 2 -22.11 0.60 5.87
C SER A 2 -22.31 1.75 4.88
N GLY A 3 -21.73 1.63 3.69
CA GLY A 3 -21.90 2.59 2.58
C GLY A 3 -21.41 2.04 1.23
N ALA A 4 -21.89 0.87 0.81
CA ALA A 4 -21.53 0.27 -0.48
C ALA A 4 -22.76 -0.36 -1.16
N CYS A 5 -23.57 0.45 -1.84
CA CYS A 5 -24.66 -0.07 -2.70
C CYS A 5 -25.12 0.89 -3.81
N PHE A 6 -24.23 1.66 -4.46
CA PHE A 6 -24.66 2.59 -5.53
C PHE A 6 -23.74 2.70 -6.77
N LEU A 7 -22.72 1.84 -6.92
CA LEU A 7 -21.77 1.93 -8.05
C LEU A 7 -21.90 0.81 -9.09
N SER A 8 -22.84 -0.13 -8.93
CA SER A 8 -22.94 -1.32 -9.79
C SER A 8 -23.62 -1.09 -11.15
N ASP A 9 -24.35 0.02 -11.35
CA ASP A 9 -25.28 0.13 -12.49
C ASP A 9 -24.68 0.88 -13.69
N ARG A 10 -23.64 1.70 -13.47
CA ARG A 10 -23.02 2.51 -14.55
C ARG A 10 -22.03 1.74 -15.43
N SER A 11 -21.55 0.57 -14.99
CA SER A 11 -20.57 -0.23 -15.77
C SER A 11 -21.20 -1.03 -16.90
N ARG A 12 -22.48 -1.43 -16.79
CA ARG A 12 -23.15 -2.27 -17.80
C ARG A 12 -23.52 -1.53 -19.10
N ILE A 13 -23.71 -0.22 -19.04
CA ILE A 13 -24.15 0.58 -20.21
C ILE A 13 -23.00 0.83 -21.20
N LEU A 14 -21.74 0.75 -20.76
CA LEU A 14 -20.57 0.99 -21.63
C LEU A 14 -20.11 -0.26 -22.40
N GLU A 15 -20.33 -1.46 -21.88
CA GLU A 15 -19.91 -2.70 -22.56
C GLU A 15 -20.71 -3.02 -23.83
N GLN A 16 -21.94 -2.52 -23.95
CA GLN A 16 -22.82 -2.90 -25.06
C GLN A 16 -22.55 -2.12 -26.36
N SER A 17 -21.77 -1.04 -26.33
CA SER A 17 -21.48 -0.21 -27.53
C SER A 17 -20.23 -0.62 -28.31
N LEU A 18 -19.36 -1.46 -27.75
CA LEU A 18 -18.06 -1.79 -28.35
C LEU A 18 -18.06 -3.07 -29.20
N ASN A 19 -19.19 -3.77 -29.31
CA ASN A 19 -19.25 -5.11 -29.90
C ASN A 19 -19.80 -5.17 -31.35
N SER A 20 -19.83 -4.05 -32.08
CA SER A 20 -20.26 -4.03 -33.48
C SER A 20 -19.27 -3.27 -34.36
N SER A 21 -18.33 -4.00 -34.98
CA SER A 21 -17.93 -3.76 -36.38
C SER A 21 -17.06 -4.91 -36.90
N ALA A 22 -17.44 -5.48 -38.03
CA ALA A 22 -16.81 -6.60 -38.72
C ALA A 22 -16.20 -6.20 -40.07
N TYR A 23 -15.29 -7.05 -40.60
CA TYR A 23 -14.69 -7.13 -41.95
C TYR A 23 -13.62 -6.07 -42.34
N HIS A 24 -12.53 -6.32 -43.10
CA HIS A 24 -12.22 -7.24 -44.22
C HIS A 24 -10.70 -7.59 -44.32
N SER A 25 -10.38 -8.64 -45.10
CA SER A 25 -9.04 -9.21 -45.42
C SER A 25 -8.61 -8.89 -46.88
N PHE A 26 -7.31 -8.71 -47.21
CA PHE A 26 -6.71 -8.98 -48.55
C PHE A 26 -5.15 -9.03 -48.55
N GLY A 27 -4.56 -9.83 -49.48
CA GLY A 27 -3.17 -10.41 -49.61
C GLY A 27 -1.93 -9.47 -49.71
N ALA A 28 -0.66 -9.88 -49.92
CA ALA A 28 0.05 -11.11 -50.35
C ALA A 28 1.61 -10.96 -50.04
N PRO A 29 2.53 -11.93 -50.32
CA PRO A 29 3.77 -12.18 -49.53
C PRO A 29 5.16 -11.81 -50.15
N MET A 30 6.24 -11.98 -49.33
CA MET A 30 7.70 -12.20 -49.60
C MET A 30 8.67 -11.02 -49.34
N PRO A 31 10.00 -11.24 -49.11
CA PRO A 31 10.74 -12.43 -48.67
C PRO A 31 11.65 -12.21 -47.42
N SER A 32 12.13 -13.32 -46.89
CA SER A 32 13.11 -13.44 -45.80
C SER A 32 14.51 -12.97 -46.16
N VAL A 33 15.10 -12.08 -45.36
CA VAL A 33 16.57 -12.00 -45.19
C VAL A 33 16.86 -11.72 -43.71
N THR A 34 17.42 -12.72 -43.04
CA THR A 34 17.92 -12.63 -41.66
C THR A 34 19.41 -12.31 -41.72
N PRO A 35 19.91 -11.21 -41.11
CA PRO A 35 21.31 -11.11 -40.74
C PRO A 35 21.48 -11.51 -39.27
N HIS A 36 22.38 -12.46 -39.03
CA HIS A 36 22.70 -13.15 -37.78
C HIS A 36 23.32 -12.29 -36.66
N ILE A 37 23.04 -10.99 -36.57
CA ILE A 37 23.65 -10.09 -35.57
C ILE A 37 22.72 -9.87 -34.34
N LEU A 38 21.48 -10.38 -34.38
CA LEU A 38 20.44 -10.09 -33.38
C LEU A 38 20.36 -11.03 -32.15
N ILE A 39 21.36 -11.89 -31.90
CA ILE A 39 21.27 -12.89 -30.81
C ILE A 39 22.03 -12.49 -29.55
N GLU A 40 22.97 -11.54 -29.60
CA GLU A 40 23.78 -11.19 -28.41
C GLU A 40 23.23 -10.00 -27.59
N GLU A 41 22.44 -9.11 -28.18
CA GLU A 41 21.83 -7.98 -27.45
C GLU A 41 20.45 -8.28 -26.85
N SER A 42 19.78 -9.37 -27.26
CA SER A 42 18.46 -9.73 -26.72
C SER A 42 18.50 -10.23 -25.27
N LYS A 43 19.68 -10.35 -24.64
CA LYS A 43 19.83 -10.93 -23.29
C LYS A 43 19.85 -9.90 -22.15
N LYS A 44 19.74 -8.60 -22.42
CA LYS A 44 19.72 -7.55 -21.38
C LYS A 44 18.41 -6.76 -21.25
N ILE A 45 17.39 -7.00 -22.09
CA ILE A 45 16.14 -6.21 -22.12
C ILE A 45 15.03 -6.85 -21.26
N GLY A 46 15.34 -7.24 -20.02
CA GLY A 46 14.37 -7.98 -19.18
C GLY A 46 14.29 -7.57 -17.73
N GLN A 47 15.04 -6.57 -17.28
CA GLN A 47 15.10 -6.20 -15.87
C GLN A 47 15.30 -4.70 -15.65
N GLN A 48 14.38 -3.86 -16.14
CA GLN A 48 14.23 -2.54 -15.52
C GLN A 48 13.38 -2.70 -14.26
N SER A 49 13.99 -2.42 -13.10
CA SER A 49 13.33 -2.55 -11.80
C SER A 49 12.32 -1.42 -11.64
N ALA A 50 11.14 -1.66 -11.05
CA ALA A 50 10.12 -0.65 -10.74
C ALA A 50 10.68 0.66 -10.11
N SER A 51 11.80 0.53 -9.40
CA SER A 51 12.57 1.64 -8.83
C SER A 51 13.15 2.62 -9.87
N GLN A 52 13.53 2.15 -11.06
CA GLN A 52 14.07 2.97 -12.15
C GLN A 52 12.96 3.76 -12.85
N THR A 53 11.80 3.15 -13.10
CA THR A 53 10.61 3.82 -13.62
C THR A 53 10.10 4.88 -12.63
N LEU A 54 10.12 4.56 -11.33
CA LEU A 54 9.83 5.51 -10.27
C LEU A 54 10.79 6.70 -10.29
N LYS A 55 12.09 6.44 -10.43
CA LYS A 55 13.12 7.48 -10.50
C LYS A 55 12.95 8.36 -11.74
N ALA A 56 12.51 7.79 -12.87
CA ALA A 56 12.25 8.53 -14.10
C ALA A 56 11.04 9.48 -13.96
N ILE A 57 9.93 9.03 -13.37
CA ILE A 57 8.73 9.86 -13.14
C ILE A 57 8.99 10.93 -12.08
N ALA A 58 9.68 10.58 -10.98
CA ALA A 58 10.07 11.53 -9.95
C ALA A 58 10.99 12.64 -10.50
N ARG A 59 11.83 12.30 -11.49
CA ARG A 59 12.69 13.25 -12.20
C ARG A 59 11.93 14.09 -13.24
N ALA A 60 10.86 13.56 -13.83
CA ALA A 60 10.03 14.25 -14.81
C ALA A 60 9.07 15.29 -14.17
N TYR A 61 8.61 15.07 -12.93
CA TYR A 61 7.65 15.96 -12.24
C TYR A 61 8.05 16.34 -10.80
N PRO A 62 9.26 16.92 -10.58
CA PRO A 62 9.80 17.10 -9.24
C PRO A 62 8.96 18.04 -8.35
N TRP A 63 8.45 19.15 -8.89
CA TRP A 63 7.67 20.12 -8.09
C TRP A 63 6.25 19.68 -7.77
N LYS A 64 5.61 18.96 -8.67
CA LYS A 64 4.29 18.37 -8.44
C LYS A 64 4.37 17.28 -7.35
N LEU A 65 5.40 16.43 -7.42
CA LEU A 65 5.62 15.36 -6.45
C LEU A 65 6.07 15.90 -5.08
N PHE A 66 6.90 16.95 -5.06
CA PHE A 66 7.33 17.58 -3.82
C PHE A 66 6.14 18.18 -3.06
N GLY A 67 5.21 18.85 -3.75
CA GLY A 67 4.01 19.41 -3.13
C GLY A 67 3.12 18.35 -2.48
N THR A 68 2.83 17.25 -3.20
CA THR A 68 2.01 16.15 -2.66
C THR A 68 2.69 15.43 -1.50
N LEU A 69 3.97 15.08 -1.65
CA LEU A 69 4.75 14.43 -0.57
C LEU A 69 4.93 15.31 0.66
N SER A 70 5.07 16.63 0.49
CA SER A 70 5.15 17.56 1.62
C SER A 70 3.86 17.60 2.41
N LEU A 71 2.70 17.56 1.74
CA LEU A 71 1.41 17.48 2.43
C LEU A 71 1.21 16.14 3.14
N VAL A 72 1.64 15.02 2.56
CA VAL A 72 1.67 13.72 3.24
C VAL A 72 2.54 13.81 4.49
N ALA A 73 3.74 14.41 4.41
CA ALA A 73 4.63 14.57 5.55
C ALA A 73 4.00 15.44 6.65
N LEU A 74 3.37 16.56 6.27
CA LEU A 74 2.69 17.46 7.21
C LEU A 74 1.48 16.79 7.88
N GLU A 75 0.65 16.07 7.13
CA GLU A 75 -0.48 15.32 7.68
C GLU A 75 -0.01 14.30 8.73
N ASN A 76 1.09 13.59 8.43
CA ASN A 76 1.67 12.62 9.35
C ASN A 76 2.36 13.26 10.56
N ALA A 77 2.97 14.44 10.40
CA ALA A 77 3.49 15.22 11.53
C ALA A 77 2.37 15.65 12.48
N LEU A 78 1.23 16.10 11.94
CA LEU A 78 0.04 16.43 12.73
C LEU A 78 -0.57 15.19 13.40
N LEU A 79 -0.55 14.04 12.72
CA LEU A 79 -0.95 12.75 13.29
C LEU A 79 -0.05 12.33 14.46
N LEU A 80 1.26 12.56 14.38
CA LEU A 80 2.13 12.32 15.53
C LEU A 80 1.99 13.39 16.61
N ALA A 81 1.63 14.62 16.26
CA ALA A 81 1.46 15.70 17.23
C ALA A 81 0.17 15.56 18.05
N TYR A 82 -0.89 14.96 17.49
CA TYR A 82 -2.22 14.96 18.13
C TYR A 82 -2.22 14.41 19.56
N PRO A 83 -1.56 13.29 19.91
CA PRO A 83 -1.64 12.74 21.27
C PRO A 83 -0.97 13.65 22.29
N LEU A 84 0.14 14.30 21.89
CA LEU A 84 0.87 15.25 22.72
C LEU A 84 0.03 16.50 23.00
N PHE A 85 -0.54 17.12 21.96
CA PHE A 85 -1.38 18.31 22.14
C PHE A 85 -2.69 18.00 22.85
N ALA A 86 -3.26 16.81 22.64
CA ALA A 86 -4.40 16.33 23.42
C ALA A 86 -4.03 16.19 24.91
N GLY A 87 -2.85 15.67 25.22
CA GLY A 87 -2.31 15.64 26.58
C GLY A 87 -2.21 17.04 27.20
N PHE A 88 -1.64 18.01 26.48
CA PHE A 88 -1.58 19.40 26.96
C PHE A 88 -2.96 20.02 27.18
N ALA A 89 -3.94 19.68 26.35
CA ALA A 89 -5.32 20.11 26.54
C ALA A 89 -5.94 19.49 27.80
N VAL A 90 -5.76 18.20 28.04
CA VAL A 90 -6.20 17.53 29.27
C VAL A 90 -5.63 18.23 30.51
N ASP A 91 -4.33 18.51 30.52
CA ASP A 91 -3.69 19.21 31.64
C ASP A 91 -4.19 20.66 31.81
N SER A 92 -4.59 21.32 30.72
CA SER A 92 -5.14 22.68 30.76
C SER A 92 -6.58 22.69 31.25
N ILE A 93 -7.40 21.71 30.83
CA ILE A 93 -8.76 21.50 31.31
C ILE A 93 -8.76 21.26 32.82
N LEU A 94 -7.87 20.39 33.32
CA LEU A 94 -7.76 20.12 34.76
C LEU A 94 -7.31 21.34 35.58
N ARG A 95 -6.57 22.27 34.97
CA ARG A 95 -6.18 23.55 35.59
C ARG A 95 -7.25 24.64 35.46
N GLY A 96 -8.35 24.40 34.74
CA GLY A 96 -9.38 25.40 34.46
C GLY A 96 -8.99 26.45 33.41
N ASP A 97 -7.89 26.26 32.69
CA ASP A 97 -7.42 27.18 31.65
C ASP A 97 -8.02 26.81 30.29
N ALA A 98 -9.19 27.36 30.00
CA ALA A 98 -9.89 27.15 28.74
C ALA A 98 -9.12 27.72 27.53
N GLY A 99 -8.36 28.80 27.71
CA GLY A 99 -7.62 29.43 26.62
C GLY A 99 -6.56 28.50 26.06
N SER A 100 -5.72 27.94 26.94
CA SER A 100 -4.70 26.96 26.55
C SER A 100 -5.32 25.66 26.02
N ALA A 101 -6.44 25.21 26.58
CA ALA A 101 -7.14 24.01 26.11
C ALA A 101 -7.67 24.16 24.67
N LEU A 102 -8.16 25.35 24.28
CA LEU A 102 -8.69 25.61 22.93
C LEU A 102 -7.64 25.56 21.83
N ILE A 103 -6.34 25.66 22.15
CA ILE A 103 -5.25 25.47 21.18
C ILE A 103 -5.35 24.09 20.51
N TYR A 104 -5.80 23.07 21.24
CA TYR A 104 -6.00 21.73 20.66
C TYR A 104 -7.06 21.72 19.54
N ALA A 105 -8.13 22.52 19.67
CA ALA A 105 -9.13 22.63 18.59
C ALA A 105 -8.51 23.21 17.30
N ALA A 106 -7.56 24.13 17.42
CA ALA A 106 -6.82 24.64 16.27
C ALA A 106 -5.92 23.57 15.63
N VAL A 107 -5.27 22.72 16.42
CA VAL A 107 -4.48 21.58 15.92
C VAL A 107 -5.38 20.57 15.18
N VAL A 108 -6.54 20.24 15.75
CA VAL A 108 -7.53 19.37 15.09
C VAL A 108 -8.01 19.98 13.78
N MET A 109 -8.32 21.28 13.77
CA MET A 109 -8.73 21.97 12.54
C MET A 109 -7.61 21.96 11.49
N ALA A 110 -6.35 22.18 11.89
CA ALA A 110 -5.20 22.10 11.00
C ALA A 110 -5.06 20.70 10.37
N PHE A 111 -5.25 19.63 11.15
CA PHE A 111 -5.25 18.26 10.65
C PHE A 111 -6.31 18.06 9.55
N TRP A 112 -7.54 18.50 9.77
CA TRP A 112 -8.62 18.39 8.78
C TRP A 112 -8.33 19.21 7.52
N VAL A 113 -7.82 20.43 7.66
CA VAL A 113 -7.48 21.31 6.53
C VAL A 113 -6.34 20.72 5.71
N VAL A 114 -5.25 20.29 6.35
CA VAL A 114 -4.12 19.65 5.65
C VAL A 114 -4.56 18.38 4.96
N GLY A 115 -5.34 17.52 5.63
CA GLY A 115 -5.84 16.29 5.02
C GLY A 115 -6.79 16.53 3.85
N ALA A 116 -7.65 17.56 3.92
CA ALA A 116 -8.51 17.94 2.81
C ALA A 116 -7.70 18.47 1.61
N ALA A 117 -6.72 19.35 1.89
CA ALA A 117 -5.81 19.87 0.88
C ALA A 117 -5.02 18.74 0.20
N ARG A 118 -4.54 17.77 0.98
CA ARG A 118 -3.77 16.62 0.48
C ARG A 118 -4.60 15.80 -0.48
N ARG A 119 -5.80 15.38 -0.06
CA ARG A 119 -6.74 14.61 -0.89
C ARG A 119 -7.09 15.35 -2.18
N ALA A 120 -7.33 16.66 -2.11
CA ALA A 120 -7.65 17.46 -3.29
C ALA A 120 -6.45 17.63 -4.25
N LEU A 121 -5.25 17.86 -3.72
CA LEU A 121 -4.03 18.06 -4.53
C LEU A 121 -3.51 16.75 -5.12
N ASP A 122 -3.54 15.64 -4.39
CA ASP A 122 -3.12 14.33 -4.85
C ASP A 122 -3.91 13.93 -6.10
N THR A 123 -5.24 13.88 -6.02
CA THR A 123 -6.09 13.47 -7.16
C THR A 123 -5.91 14.39 -8.36
N ARG A 124 -5.85 15.72 -8.17
CA ARG A 124 -5.62 16.66 -9.28
C ARG A 124 -4.26 16.48 -9.92
N THR A 125 -3.24 16.23 -9.12
CA THR A 125 -1.85 16.11 -9.58
C THR A 125 -1.64 14.79 -10.31
N PHE A 126 -2.06 13.67 -9.72
CA PHE A 126 -1.90 12.34 -10.32
C PHE A 126 -2.79 12.15 -11.56
N THR A 127 -4.01 12.69 -11.57
CA THR A 127 -4.86 12.66 -12.78
C THR A 127 -4.22 13.44 -13.94
N ARG A 128 -3.60 14.61 -13.67
CA ARG A 128 -2.89 15.37 -14.69
C ARG A 128 -1.63 14.66 -15.18
N ILE A 129 -0.84 14.08 -14.26
CA ILE A 129 0.33 13.26 -14.63
C ILE A 129 -0.11 12.08 -15.51
N TYR A 130 -1.23 11.43 -15.19
CA TYR A 130 -1.78 10.36 -16.00
C TYR A 130 -2.17 10.83 -17.41
N ALA A 131 -2.87 11.97 -17.52
CA ALA A 131 -3.24 12.53 -18.82
C ALA A 131 -1.99 12.88 -19.66
N ASP A 132 -0.99 13.52 -19.03
CA ASP A 132 0.27 13.91 -19.68
C ASP A 132 1.10 12.68 -20.12
N LEU A 133 0.99 11.55 -19.42
CA LEU A 133 1.70 10.31 -19.75
C LEU A 133 0.94 9.44 -20.77
N ALA A 134 -0.39 9.42 -20.72
CA ALA A 134 -1.22 8.57 -21.57
C ALA A 134 -1.30 9.10 -23.01
N VAL A 135 -1.38 10.42 -23.20
CA VAL A 135 -1.57 11.04 -24.53
C VAL A 135 -0.40 10.76 -25.48
N PRO A 136 0.88 10.94 -25.10
CA PRO A 136 2.02 10.61 -25.96
C PRO A 136 2.09 9.12 -26.28
N VAL A 137 1.74 8.24 -25.33
CA VAL A 137 1.74 6.79 -25.54
C VAL A 137 0.69 6.40 -26.58
N ILE A 138 -0.52 6.96 -26.50
CA ILE A 138 -1.60 6.70 -27.47
C ILE A 138 -1.22 7.23 -28.87
N LEU A 139 -0.59 8.39 -28.95
CA LEU A 139 -0.13 9.00 -30.22
C LEU A 139 1.00 8.20 -30.87
N ASN A 140 2.01 7.79 -30.11
CA ASN A 140 3.12 6.99 -30.63
C ASN A 140 2.65 5.59 -31.09
N GLN A 141 1.61 5.05 -30.44
CA GLN A 141 0.99 3.78 -30.82
C GLN A 141 0.25 3.83 -32.16
N ARG A 142 -0.40 4.96 -32.50
CA ARG A 142 -1.01 5.13 -33.83
C ARG A 142 0.02 5.20 -34.95
N LEU A 143 1.23 5.68 -34.67
CA LEU A 143 2.27 5.88 -35.68
C LEU A 143 3.07 4.60 -35.98
N GLN A 144 3.08 3.61 -35.09
CA GLN A 144 3.96 2.43 -35.22
C GLN A 144 3.26 1.14 -35.69
N ASN A 145 1.96 1.13 -36.02
CA ASN A 145 1.23 -0.02 -36.59
C ASN A 145 1.41 -1.37 -35.86
N HIS A 146 1.76 -1.36 -34.57
CA HIS A 146 1.81 -2.58 -33.76
C HIS A 146 0.39 -3.05 -33.40
N SER A 147 0.19 -4.37 -33.33
CA SER A 147 -1.12 -4.94 -32.99
C SER A 147 -1.64 -4.37 -31.67
N THR A 148 -2.85 -3.83 -31.73
CA THR A 148 -3.54 -3.03 -30.70
C THR A 148 -3.53 -3.64 -29.29
N SER A 149 -3.34 -4.97 -29.17
CA SER A 149 -3.38 -5.74 -27.93
C SER A 149 -2.16 -5.53 -27.00
N LYS A 150 -0.92 -5.48 -27.51
CA LYS A 150 0.27 -5.32 -26.64
C LYS A 150 0.47 -3.88 -26.15
N ALA A 151 0.04 -2.93 -26.97
CA ALA A 151 0.13 -1.50 -26.68
C ALA A 151 -0.93 -1.05 -25.64
N ALA A 152 -2.17 -1.54 -25.76
CA ALA A 152 -3.22 -1.32 -24.77
C ALA A 152 -2.88 -1.92 -23.40
N ALA A 153 -2.27 -3.10 -23.37
CA ALA A 153 -1.80 -3.73 -22.12
C ALA A 153 -0.75 -2.86 -21.39
N ARG A 154 0.13 -2.16 -22.11
CA ARG A 154 1.13 -1.25 -21.53
C ARG A 154 0.51 0.03 -20.95
N VAL A 155 -0.54 0.56 -21.57
CA VAL A 155 -1.27 1.75 -21.07
C VAL A 155 -2.04 1.44 -19.80
N VAL A 156 -2.72 0.29 -19.76
CA VAL A 156 -3.42 -0.19 -18.56
C VAL A 156 -2.44 -0.37 -17.40
N LEU A 157 -1.25 -0.91 -17.69
CA LEU A 157 -0.23 -1.17 -16.69
C LEU A 157 0.46 0.12 -16.17
N ALA A 158 0.62 1.14 -17.01
CA ALA A 158 1.07 2.47 -16.57
C ALA A 158 0.02 3.17 -15.70
N ARG A 159 -1.28 3.01 -16.00
CA ARG A 159 -2.37 3.49 -15.15
C ARG A 159 -2.32 2.85 -13.77
N ASP A 160 -2.21 1.53 -13.71
CA ASP A 160 -2.16 0.78 -12.44
C ASP A 160 -0.95 1.21 -11.58
N PHE A 161 0.17 1.57 -12.21
CA PHE A 161 1.32 2.12 -11.52
C PHE A 161 1.07 3.53 -10.97
N VAL A 162 0.44 4.44 -11.73
CA VAL A 162 0.10 5.80 -11.24
C VAL A 162 -0.94 5.74 -10.12
N ASP A 163 -1.97 4.91 -10.27
CA ASP A 163 -2.97 4.64 -9.23
C ASP A 163 -2.31 4.15 -7.93
N PHE A 164 -1.22 3.39 -8.04
CA PHE A 164 -0.46 2.97 -6.87
C PHE A 164 0.20 4.13 -6.14
N PHE A 165 0.81 5.07 -6.87
CA PHE A 165 1.41 6.26 -6.26
C PHE A 165 0.38 7.13 -5.57
N GLU A 166 -0.81 7.27 -6.17
CA GLU A 166 -1.89 8.06 -5.59
C GLU A 166 -2.46 7.41 -4.32
N LYS A 167 -2.69 6.09 -4.33
CA LYS A 167 -3.47 5.42 -3.29
C LYS A 167 -2.62 4.73 -2.23
N HIS A 168 -1.54 4.06 -2.63
CA HIS A 168 -0.80 3.18 -1.73
C HIS A 168 0.42 3.86 -1.09
N VAL A 169 1.12 4.75 -1.79
CA VAL A 169 2.28 5.44 -1.21
C VAL A 169 1.92 6.26 0.04
N PRO A 170 0.84 7.08 0.04
CA PRO A 170 0.43 7.79 1.25
C PRO A 170 0.08 6.85 2.40
N VAL A 171 -0.63 5.76 2.13
CA VAL A 171 -1.00 4.76 3.15
C VAL A 171 0.23 4.10 3.76
N ILE A 172 1.20 3.71 2.91
CA ILE A 172 2.46 3.10 3.37
C ILE A 172 3.27 4.11 4.19
N ALA A 173 3.38 5.35 3.72
CA ALA A 173 4.06 6.41 4.45
C ALA A 173 3.41 6.64 5.81
N THR A 174 2.08 6.74 5.86
CA THR A 174 1.35 6.95 7.12
C THR A 174 1.57 5.83 8.10
N ALA A 175 1.44 4.57 7.71
CA ALA A 175 1.62 3.49 8.67
C ALA A 175 3.09 3.30 9.10
N LEU A 176 4.08 3.60 8.22
CA LEU A 176 5.49 3.69 8.63
C LEU A 176 5.74 4.83 9.63
N VAL A 177 5.15 6.00 9.40
CA VAL A 177 5.27 7.13 10.33
C VAL A 177 4.53 6.84 11.63
N SER A 178 3.37 6.19 11.61
CA SER A 178 2.65 5.81 12.83
C SER A 178 3.45 4.82 13.66
N ILE A 179 4.01 3.75 13.07
CA ILE A 179 4.75 2.74 13.83
C ILE A 179 6.10 3.26 14.35
N VAL A 180 6.90 3.90 13.48
CA VAL A 180 8.23 4.41 13.86
C VAL A 180 8.09 5.68 14.69
N GLY A 181 7.22 6.58 14.26
CA GLY A 181 6.99 7.86 14.93
C GLY A 181 6.36 7.70 16.30
N ALA A 182 5.42 6.78 16.52
CA ALA A 182 4.92 6.52 17.87
C ALA A 182 6.01 5.96 18.79
N ALA A 183 6.87 5.05 18.31
CA ALA A 183 8.00 4.55 19.07
C ALA A 183 9.03 5.65 19.40
N VAL A 184 9.33 6.54 18.45
CA VAL A 184 10.20 7.71 18.66
C VAL A 184 9.58 8.68 19.66
N MET A 185 8.29 9.01 19.52
CA MET A 185 7.59 9.90 20.46
C MET A 185 7.59 9.31 21.87
N LEU A 186 7.33 8.00 22.01
CA LEU A 186 7.47 7.30 23.29
C LEU A 186 8.90 7.36 23.83
N LEU A 187 9.92 7.22 22.98
CA LEU A 187 11.31 7.35 23.41
C LEU A 187 11.65 8.75 23.93
N VAL A 188 11.01 9.78 23.37
CA VAL A 188 11.17 11.18 23.80
C VAL A 188 10.45 11.47 25.12
N ILE A 189 9.19 11.02 25.26
CA ILE A 189 8.36 11.36 26.43
C ILE A 189 8.49 10.36 27.59
N GLU A 190 8.72 9.08 27.31
CA GLU A 190 8.85 7.97 28.27
C GLU A 190 9.93 6.98 27.80
N PRO A 191 11.23 7.30 27.99
CA PRO A 191 12.34 6.60 27.33
C PRO A 191 12.37 5.09 27.52
N TRP A 192 12.03 4.58 28.71
CA TRP A 192 12.00 3.13 28.97
C TRP A 192 10.89 2.42 28.20
N VAL A 193 9.71 3.05 28.10
CA VAL A 193 8.59 2.53 27.31
C VAL A 193 8.94 2.58 25.82
N GLY A 194 9.53 3.69 25.37
CA GLY A 194 10.01 3.83 24.00
C GLY A 194 11.06 2.78 23.62
N LEU A 195 12.03 2.52 24.50
CA LEU A 195 13.05 1.48 24.28
C LEU A 195 12.43 0.09 24.18
N ALA A 196 11.46 -0.23 25.03
CA ALA A 196 10.71 -1.47 24.96
C ALA A 196 9.94 -1.60 23.62
N CYS A 197 9.31 -0.51 23.15
CA CYS A 197 8.65 -0.47 21.85
C CYS A 197 9.65 -0.65 20.69
N PHE A 198 10.83 -0.05 20.76
CA PHE A 198 11.88 -0.26 19.76
C PHE A 198 12.37 -1.71 19.74
N ALA A 199 12.57 -2.33 20.91
CA ALA A 199 12.93 -3.74 21.00
C ALA A 199 11.85 -4.65 20.39
N ALA A 200 10.58 -4.37 20.70
CA ALA A 200 9.43 -5.04 20.10
C ALA A 200 9.37 -4.86 18.57
N LEU A 201 9.62 -3.65 18.07
CA LEU A 201 9.67 -3.34 16.64
C LEU A 201 10.78 -4.13 15.94
N VAL A 202 12.00 -4.15 16.49
CA VAL A 202 13.12 -4.93 15.95
C VAL A 202 12.79 -6.42 15.92
N LEU A 203 12.22 -6.96 17.02
CA LEU A 203 11.77 -8.34 17.09
C LEU A 203 10.78 -8.66 15.96
N CYS A 204 9.75 -7.84 15.78
CA CYS A 204 8.77 -8.04 14.71
C CYS A 204 9.38 -7.93 13.32
N ILE A 205 10.24 -6.93 13.05
CA ILE A 205 10.96 -6.80 11.77
C ILE A 205 11.78 -8.06 11.47
N THR A 206 12.39 -8.70 12.47
CA THR A 206 13.17 -9.93 12.26
C THR A 206 12.31 -11.16 11.99
N LEU A 207 11.12 -11.25 12.60
CA LEU A 207 10.21 -12.40 12.48
C LEU A 207 9.30 -12.31 11.24
N LEU A 208 8.89 -11.11 10.87
CA LEU A 208 7.88 -10.85 9.84
C LEU A 208 8.24 -11.41 8.46
N PRO A 209 9.48 -11.32 7.94
CA PRO A 209 9.82 -11.91 6.64
C PRO A 209 9.66 -13.42 6.59
N ARG A 210 9.96 -14.12 7.69
CA ARG A 210 9.77 -15.58 7.78
C ARG A 210 8.28 -15.92 7.80
N PHE A 211 7.49 -15.17 8.57
CA PHE A 211 6.04 -15.33 8.64
C PHE A 211 5.39 -15.07 7.26
N ALA A 212 5.69 -13.93 6.64
CA ALA A 212 5.17 -13.53 5.34
C ALA A 212 5.48 -14.56 4.23
N ARG A 213 6.73 -15.04 4.14
CA ARG A 213 7.10 -16.08 3.15
C ARG A 213 6.31 -17.37 3.30
N ARG A 214 6.07 -17.81 4.54
CA ARG A 214 5.26 -19.01 4.79
C ARG A 214 3.78 -18.78 4.47
N ASN A 215 3.27 -17.60 4.80
CA ASN A 215 1.88 -17.24 4.48
C ASN A 215 1.66 -17.18 2.97
N GLU A 216 2.58 -16.56 2.23
CA GLU A 216 2.54 -16.46 0.78
C GLU A 216 2.54 -17.85 0.10
N GLN A 217 3.35 -18.80 0.59
CA GLN A 217 3.35 -20.17 0.07
C GLN A 217 2.00 -20.87 0.26
N LEU A 218 1.33 -20.61 1.38
CA LEU A 218 0.03 -21.20 1.68
C LEU A 218 -1.07 -20.59 0.81
N HIS A 219 -1.09 -19.26 0.67
CA HIS A 219 -2.01 -18.56 -0.23
C HIS A 219 -1.84 -19.05 -1.67
N LYS A 220 -0.60 -19.20 -2.16
CA LYS A 220 -0.33 -19.76 -3.50
C LYS A 220 -0.89 -21.17 -3.66
N ARG A 221 -0.73 -22.04 -2.65
CA ARG A 221 -1.28 -23.40 -2.68
C ARG A 221 -2.80 -23.41 -2.70
N LEU A 222 -3.44 -22.53 -1.92
CA LEU A 222 -4.90 -22.40 -1.89
C LEU A 222 -5.41 -21.89 -3.24
N ASN A 223 -4.79 -20.83 -3.79
CA ASN A 223 -5.20 -20.24 -5.06
C ASN A 223 -5.06 -21.21 -6.23
N ASN A 224 -3.92 -21.91 -6.34
CA ASN A 224 -3.70 -22.94 -7.37
C ASN A 224 -4.70 -24.10 -7.31
N ARG A 225 -5.35 -24.32 -6.16
CA ARG A 225 -6.37 -25.37 -5.99
C ARG A 225 -7.75 -24.84 -6.39
N LEU A 226 -8.07 -23.59 -6.05
CA LEU A 226 -9.29 -22.92 -6.50
C LEU A 226 -9.30 -22.76 -8.04
N GLU A 227 -8.17 -22.43 -8.67
CA GLU A 227 -8.09 -22.36 -10.14
C GLU A 227 -8.40 -23.70 -10.83
N LYS A 228 -8.12 -24.83 -10.18
CA LYS A 228 -8.41 -26.17 -10.71
C LYS A 228 -9.87 -26.58 -10.50
N GLU A 229 -10.63 -25.86 -9.68
CA GLU A 229 -12.03 -26.13 -9.37
C GLU A 229 -12.90 -26.06 -10.64
N ILE A 230 -12.65 -25.05 -11.49
CA ILE A 230 -13.41 -24.80 -12.73
C ILE A 230 -13.39 -26.03 -13.66
N GLY A 231 -12.27 -26.76 -13.72
CA GLY A 231 -12.14 -27.97 -14.54
C GLY A 231 -12.63 -29.26 -13.88
N LEU A 232 -12.85 -29.26 -12.56
CA LEU A 232 -13.25 -30.46 -11.79
C LEU A 232 -14.77 -30.56 -11.63
N VAL A 233 -15.50 -29.43 -11.64
CA VAL A 233 -16.97 -29.40 -11.48
C VAL A 233 -17.69 -30.12 -12.61
N GLU A 234 -17.12 -30.15 -13.82
CA GLU A 234 -17.76 -30.73 -15.00
C GLU A 234 -17.50 -32.23 -15.21
N LYS A 235 -16.46 -32.81 -14.59
CA LYS A 235 -15.92 -34.13 -14.99
C LYS A 235 -15.74 -35.17 -13.88
N VAL A 236 -16.09 -34.87 -12.62
CA VAL A 236 -15.54 -35.63 -11.48
C VAL A 236 -16.62 -36.17 -10.54
N SER A 237 -16.41 -37.39 -10.02
CA SER A 237 -17.30 -38.07 -9.07
C SER A 237 -17.44 -37.35 -7.72
N ALA A 238 -18.62 -37.45 -7.10
CA ALA A 238 -18.96 -36.79 -5.83
C ALA A 238 -17.94 -37.08 -4.69
N GLN A 239 -17.35 -38.28 -4.66
CA GLN A 239 -16.36 -38.66 -3.65
C GLN A 239 -15.03 -37.91 -3.82
N THR A 240 -14.61 -37.67 -5.06
CA THR A 240 -13.40 -36.90 -5.38
C THR A 240 -13.62 -35.41 -5.13
N LEU A 241 -14.82 -34.91 -5.43
CA LEU A 241 -15.22 -33.53 -5.11
C LEU A 241 -15.21 -33.29 -3.58
N ARG A 242 -15.75 -34.22 -2.78
CA ARG A 242 -15.73 -34.13 -1.31
C ARG A 242 -14.30 -34.09 -0.75
N ARG A 243 -13.39 -34.93 -1.27
CA ARG A 243 -11.97 -34.91 -0.88
C ARG A 243 -11.30 -33.58 -1.23
N HIS A 244 -11.61 -33.01 -2.39
CA HIS A 244 -11.10 -31.69 -2.80
C HIS A 244 -11.52 -30.58 -1.83
N TYR A 245 -12.82 -30.47 -1.52
CA TYR A 245 -13.33 -29.48 -0.57
C TYR A 245 -12.84 -29.68 0.87
N GLN A 246 -12.62 -30.93 1.31
CA GLN A 246 -12.00 -31.19 2.61
C GLN A 246 -10.55 -30.68 2.67
N LEU A 247 -9.78 -30.82 1.59
CA LEU A 247 -8.44 -30.27 1.52
C LEU A 247 -8.44 -28.73 1.49
N LEU A 248 -9.33 -28.11 0.70
CA LEU A 248 -9.50 -26.65 0.69
C LEU A 248 -9.86 -26.12 2.08
N SER A 249 -10.80 -26.77 2.76
CA SER A 249 -11.20 -26.43 4.12
C SER A 249 -10.01 -26.51 5.09
N ARG A 250 -9.24 -27.61 5.07
CA ARG A 250 -8.03 -27.74 5.91
C ARG A 250 -6.99 -26.65 5.63
N LEU A 251 -6.77 -26.29 4.37
CA LEU A 251 -5.84 -25.21 4.00
C LEU A 251 -6.32 -23.85 4.52
N ARG A 252 -7.64 -23.58 4.46
CA ARG A 252 -8.23 -22.34 4.96
C ARG A 252 -8.19 -22.26 6.49
N ILE A 253 -8.45 -23.37 7.18
CA ILE A 253 -8.33 -23.46 8.64
C ILE A 253 -6.88 -23.21 9.06
N TRP A 254 -5.90 -23.84 8.41
CA TRP A 254 -4.49 -23.63 8.75
C TRP A 254 -4.01 -22.20 8.51
N LEU A 255 -4.57 -21.51 7.51
CA LEU A 255 -4.35 -20.08 7.29
C LEU A 255 -4.97 -19.25 8.42
N SER A 256 -6.22 -19.54 8.79
CA SER A 256 -6.91 -18.86 9.89
C SER A 256 -6.21 -19.06 11.24
N ASP A 257 -5.75 -20.28 11.54
CA ASP A 257 -5.01 -20.59 12.78
C ASP A 257 -3.70 -19.82 12.85
N ARG A 258 -3.06 -19.59 11.69
CA ARG A 258 -1.83 -18.78 11.58
C ARG A 258 -2.08 -17.31 11.84
N GLU A 259 -3.15 -16.76 11.27
CA GLU A 259 -3.57 -15.38 11.52
C GLU A 259 -3.95 -15.19 12.99
N ALA A 260 -4.70 -16.13 13.57
CA ALA A 260 -5.05 -16.12 14.99
C ALA A 260 -3.83 -16.19 15.91
N ALA A 261 -2.83 -17.03 15.58
CA ALA A 261 -1.59 -17.11 16.33
C ALA A 261 -0.77 -15.82 16.24
N ALA A 262 -0.73 -15.15 15.08
CA ALA A 262 -0.07 -13.86 14.91
C ALA A 262 -0.77 -12.75 15.72
N PHE A 263 -2.11 -12.71 15.66
CA PHE A 263 -2.92 -11.78 16.47
C PHE A 263 -2.66 -11.96 17.97
N LEU A 264 -2.64 -13.21 18.45
CA LEU A 264 -2.33 -13.49 19.86
C LEU A 264 -0.89 -13.12 20.25
N PHE A 265 0.08 -13.35 19.35
CA PHE A 265 1.47 -12.94 19.58
C PHE A 265 1.59 -11.41 19.72
N ILE A 266 0.98 -10.64 18.81
CA ILE A 266 0.98 -9.17 18.86
C ILE A 266 0.23 -8.69 20.11
N GLY A 267 -0.90 -9.29 20.45
CA GLY A 267 -1.66 -8.96 21.66
C GLY A 267 -0.89 -9.23 22.96
N THR A 268 -0.12 -10.32 23.02
CA THR A 268 0.75 -10.63 24.17
C THR A 268 1.88 -9.61 24.29
N LEU A 269 2.52 -9.26 23.17
CA LEU A 269 3.55 -8.22 23.12
C LEU A 269 3.00 -6.86 23.55
N ALA A 270 1.80 -6.49 23.08
CA ALA A 270 1.11 -5.28 23.47
C ALA A 270 0.83 -5.27 24.98
N ALA A 271 0.28 -6.35 25.54
CA ALA A 271 0.00 -6.46 26.96
C ALA A 271 1.27 -6.25 27.82
N LEU A 272 2.40 -6.84 27.42
CA LEU A 272 3.69 -6.63 28.09
C LEU A 272 4.14 -5.17 28.04
N LEU A 273 4.01 -4.51 26.88
CA LEU A 273 4.34 -3.09 26.74
C LEU A 273 3.44 -2.21 27.62
N PHE A 274 2.14 -2.50 27.71
CA PHE A 274 1.22 -1.80 28.60
C PHE A 274 1.58 -2.01 30.08
N VAL A 275 1.97 -3.22 30.49
CA VAL A 275 2.45 -3.47 31.85
C VAL A 275 3.67 -2.61 32.17
N VAL A 276 4.65 -2.52 31.24
CA VAL A 276 5.83 -1.67 31.41
C VAL A 276 5.42 -0.20 31.53
N ALA A 277 4.58 0.30 30.63
CA ALA A 277 4.15 1.69 30.63
C ALA A 277 3.37 2.07 31.90
N ILE A 278 2.40 1.26 32.29
CA ILE A 278 1.60 1.50 33.49
C ILE A 278 2.46 1.44 34.74
N SER A 279 3.40 0.49 34.84
CA SER A 279 4.30 0.38 35.99
C SER A 279 5.19 1.63 36.10
N GLN A 280 5.77 2.10 35.00
CA GLN A 280 6.61 3.30 34.99
C GLN A 280 5.83 4.56 35.36
N LEU A 281 4.64 4.74 34.80
CA LEU A 281 3.78 5.88 35.11
C LEU A 281 3.29 5.85 36.57
N ALA A 282 2.93 4.68 37.10
CA ALA A 282 2.43 4.55 38.47
C ALA A 282 3.52 4.78 39.53
N LEU A 283 4.78 4.47 39.23
CA LEU A 283 5.91 4.65 40.14
C LEU A 283 6.55 6.04 40.06
N SER A 284 6.13 6.86 39.09
CA SER A 284 6.72 8.18 38.86
C SER A 284 6.08 9.25 39.79
N PRO A 285 6.88 10.06 40.50
CA PRO A 285 6.42 10.86 41.64
C PRO A 285 5.55 12.09 41.31
N ALA A 286 5.37 12.45 40.03
CA ALA A 286 4.55 13.62 39.63
C ALA A 286 4.01 13.49 38.19
N VAL A 287 3.24 12.44 37.92
CA VAL A 287 2.65 12.23 36.59
C VAL A 287 1.41 13.10 36.39
N LYS A 288 1.39 13.85 35.28
CA LYS A 288 0.22 14.62 34.84
C LYS A 288 -0.74 13.74 34.05
N ALA A 289 -2.05 13.98 34.18
CA ALA A 289 -3.06 13.20 33.47
C ALA A 289 -2.92 13.29 31.94
N GLY A 290 -2.53 14.45 31.42
CA GLY A 290 -2.25 14.66 30.01
C GLY A 290 -1.06 13.85 29.50
N HIS A 291 -0.04 13.68 30.34
CA HIS A 291 1.11 12.82 30.02
C HIS A 291 0.70 11.35 29.93
N VAL A 292 -0.10 10.85 30.87
CA VAL A 292 -0.68 9.49 30.81
C VAL A 292 -1.48 9.32 29.52
N TYR A 293 -2.33 10.29 29.17
CA TYR A 293 -3.10 10.24 27.93
C TYR A 293 -2.20 10.11 26.70
N ALA A 294 -1.17 10.95 26.58
CA ALA A 294 -0.25 10.92 25.45
C ALA A 294 0.47 9.56 25.34
N VAL A 295 1.04 9.07 26.46
CA VAL A 295 1.75 7.79 26.50
C VAL A 295 0.84 6.63 26.11
N MET A 296 -0.35 6.53 26.69
CA MET A 296 -1.30 5.46 26.38
C MET A 296 -1.76 5.49 24.93
N THR A 297 -1.96 6.70 24.39
CA THR A 297 -2.40 6.90 23.02
C THR A 297 -1.31 6.56 22.01
N TYR A 298 -0.05 6.96 22.26
CA TYR A 298 1.07 6.55 21.41
C TYR A 298 1.30 5.04 21.49
N LEU A 299 1.14 4.43 22.66
CA LEU A 299 1.31 2.99 22.82
C LEU A 299 0.25 2.23 22.03
N TRP A 300 -1.00 2.67 22.07
CA TRP A 300 -2.07 2.10 21.24
C TRP A 300 -1.78 2.30 19.75
N THR A 301 -1.35 3.50 19.34
CA THR A 301 -0.96 3.80 17.95
C THR A 301 0.14 2.86 17.45
N PHE A 302 1.16 2.64 18.27
CA PHE A 302 2.26 1.71 17.97
C PHE A 302 1.75 0.28 17.80
N VAL A 303 0.96 -0.23 18.75
CA VAL A 303 0.42 -1.60 18.73
C VAL A 303 -0.51 -1.82 17.53
N SER A 304 -1.43 -0.90 17.26
CA SER A 304 -2.33 -1.01 16.09
C SER A 304 -1.55 -0.98 14.78
N SER A 305 -0.56 -0.10 14.66
CA SER A 305 0.28 -0.04 13.45
C SER A 305 1.12 -1.31 13.25
N LEU A 306 1.54 -1.95 14.34
CA LEU A 306 2.27 -3.22 14.31
C LEU A 306 1.38 -4.39 13.84
N ASP A 307 0.11 -4.39 14.22
CA ASP A 307 -0.89 -5.37 13.78
C ASP A 307 -1.22 -5.25 12.29
N GLU A 308 -1.26 -4.02 11.76
CA GLU A 308 -1.52 -3.77 10.34
C GLU A 308 -0.31 -4.05 9.43
N ALA A 309 0.91 -4.08 9.99
CA ALA A 309 2.16 -4.18 9.24
C ALA A 309 2.27 -5.43 8.31
N PRO A 310 1.85 -6.65 8.70
CA PRO A 310 1.89 -7.81 7.81
C PRO A 310 1.07 -7.59 6.52
N GLY A 311 -0.13 -7.01 6.65
CA GLY A 311 -0.99 -6.71 5.50
C GLY A 311 -0.36 -5.69 4.56
N MET A 312 0.36 -4.71 5.10
CA MET A 312 1.11 -3.75 4.29
C MET A 312 2.26 -4.40 3.53
N VAL A 313 3.01 -5.30 4.17
CA VAL A 313 4.13 -6.01 3.51
C VAL A 313 3.62 -6.84 2.34
N ASP A 314 2.46 -7.47 2.47
CA ASP A 314 1.81 -8.17 1.36
C ASP A 314 1.44 -7.22 0.21
N GLN A 315 0.95 -6.00 0.52
CA GLN A 315 0.70 -4.98 -0.50
C GLN A 315 1.99 -4.52 -1.20
N LEU A 316 3.08 -4.30 -0.47
CA LEU A 316 4.40 -3.98 -1.05
C LEU A 316 4.95 -5.12 -1.91
N ALA A 317 4.74 -6.38 -1.51
CA ALA A 317 5.18 -7.54 -2.28
C ALA A 317 4.42 -7.64 -3.61
N ARG A 318 3.09 -7.43 -3.60
CA ARG A 318 2.27 -7.36 -4.81
C ARG A 318 2.69 -6.21 -5.73
N LEU A 319 2.99 -5.05 -5.16
CA LEU A 319 3.55 -3.92 -5.91
C LEU A 319 4.85 -4.29 -6.64
N LYS A 320 5.79 -4.92 -5.93
CA LYS A 320 7.08 -5.32 -6.51
C LYS A 320 6.88 -6.28 -7.68
N ASP A 321 5.85 -7.13 -7.62
CA ASP A 321 5.49 -8.03 -8.71
C ASP A 321 4.87 -7.30 -9.91
N ILE A 322 3.92 -6.37 -9.68
CA ILE A 322 3.35 -5.52 -10.74
C ILE A 322 4.47 -4.72 -11.43
N GLY A 323 5.31 -4.05 -10.64
CA GLY A 323 6.42 -3.23 -11.12
C GLY A 323 7.47 -4.01 -11.92
N LYS A 324 7.67 -5.30 -11.65
CA LYS A 324 8.53 -6.17 -12.48
C LYS A 324 7.93 -6.52 -13.84
N ARG A 325 6.60 -6.52 -13.94
CA ARG A 325 5.89 -6.80 -15.19
C ARG A 325 5.76 -5.55 -16.08
N VAL A 326 5.99 -4.36 -15.51
CA VAL A 326 6.00 -3.08 -16.23
C VAL A 326 7.39 -2.80 -16.79
N ASP A 327 7.62 -3.14 -18.06
CA ASP A 327 8.73 -2.57 -18.84
C ASP A 327 8.21 -1.31 -19.54
N PRO A 328 8.60 -0.10 -19.08
CA PRO A 328 8.10 1.14 -19.67
C PRO A 328 8.73 1.45 -21.03
N GLY A 329 9.79 0.76 -21.47
CA GLY A 329 10.43 1.04 -22.76
C GLY A 329 10.86 2.50 -22.96
N LEU A 330 11.05 3.26 -21.87
CA LEU A 330 11.39 4.70 -21.88
C LEU A 330 12.90 4.95 -22.02
N GLY A 331 13.68 3.93 -22.36
CA GLY A 331 15.12 4.02 -22.59
C GLY A 331 15.44 3.88 -24.06
N ASP A 332 15.07 4.85 -24.88
CA ASP A 332 15.76 5.15 -26.15
C ASP A 332 15.38 6.55 -26.63
N ARG A 333 15.94 7.55 -25.95
CA ARG A 333 16.15 8.89 -26.50
C ARG A 333 17.45 9.43 -25.94
N THR A 334 18.56 8.91 -26.45
CA THR A 334 19.84 9.63 -26.38
C THR A 334 20.48 9.57 -27.75
N GLU A 335 20.29 10.68 -28.48
CA GLU A 335 21.26 11.36 -29.33
C GLU A 335 21.84 10.56 -30.51
N ALA A 336 21.25 10.83 -31.69
CA ALA A 336 22.00 11.02 -32.93
C ALA A 336 22.56 12.45 -32.95
#